data_AF-A0A966WQD7-F1
#
_entry.id   AF-A0A966WQD7-F1
#
_cell.length_a   1.000
_cell.length_b   1.000
_cell.length_c   1.000
_cell.angle_alpha   90.00
_cell.angle_beta   90.00
_cell.angle_gamma   90.00
#
_symmetry.space_group_name_H-M   'P 1'
#
loop_
_entity.id
_entity.type
_entity.pdbx_description
1 polymer ?
#
loop_
_entity_poly.entity_id
_entity_poly.type
_entity_poly.pdbx_seq_one_letter_code
_entity_poly.pdbx_strand_id
1 'polypeptide(L)'
;MSQHPALQLAPASGNPFRAFAHLARLWLCAPDRGNARLLIAILLLLTGVQVGVQIGFNIWSRDFFNALENRDSLAFQAGIMLFLGLAVTSMTVAVNQLYLKQLIQLRWRGWLTRYLVDSWMRDGRQYQLELAGQGADNPDQRIAEDVRVATELAVEFVTGLLSALLMLIAFIGILWTLSGPLHLALMGREVEIPGYMVWAALLYALIGSSLTWMVGRPMVTLNVKRTSAEADFRFGLTRARESGEGSAFIRGETDERRGLTAAFERVAGSVP
;
A
#
# COMPACT_ATOMS: atom_id res chain seq x y z
N MET A 1 43.76 -0.30 10.89
CA MET A 1 42.28 -0.32 10.94
C MET A 1 41.77 -0.49 9.51
N SER A 2 41.47 -1.74 9.14
CA SER A 2 40.99 -2.12 7.81
C SER A 2 39.55 -1.63 7.64
N GLN A 3 39.37 -0.66 6.75
CA GLN A 3 38.06 -0.31 6.21
C GLN A 3 37.54 -1.54 5.45
N HIS A 4 36.56 -2.25 5.99
CA HIS A 4 35.78 -3.18 5.19
C HIS A 4 34.98 -2.33 4.20
N PRO A 5 35.26 -2.41 2.88
CA PRO A 5 34.39 -1.78 1.90
C PRO A 5 33.02 -2.44 2.05
N ALA A 6 31.97 -1.65 2.28
CA ALA A 6 30.60 -2.12 2.22
C ALA A 6 30.41 -2.80 0.85
N LEU A 7 30.36 -4.12 0.86
CA LEU A 7 30.06 -4.94 -0.31
C LEU A 7 28.63 -4.58 -0.71
N GLN A 8 28.48 -3.57 -1.57
CA GLN A 8 27.24 -3.33 -2.31
C GLN A 8 27.01 -4.57 -3.17
N LEU A 9 26.28 -5.54 -2.62
CA LEU A 9 25.79 -6.69 -3.37
C LEU A 9 25.05 -6.13 -4.59
N ALA A 10 25.52 -6.49 -5.78
CA ALA A 10 24.84 -6.15 -7.02
C ALA A 10 23.36 -6.55 -6.87
N PRO A 11 22.41 -5.67 -7.25
CA PRO A 11 20.99 -6.01 -7.18
C PRO A 11 20.79 -7.33 -7.91
N ALA A 12 20.12 -8.29 -7.25
CA ALA A 12 19.83 -9.60 -7.82
C ALA A 12 19.31 -9.39 -9.26
N SER A 13 20.03 -9.92 -10.25
CA SER A 13 19.84 -9.65 -11.69
C SER A 13 18.52 -10.18 -12.28
N GLY A 14 17.56 -10.55 -11.43
CA GLY A 14 16.24 -11.05 -11.78
C GLY A 14 15.16 -9.99 -11.65
N ASN A 15 14.11 -10.10 -12.46
CA ASN A 15 12.92 -9.26 -12.32
C ASN A 15 12.30 -9.47 -10.91
N PRO A 16 12.22 -8.43 -10.06
CA PRO A 16 11.75 -8.54 -8.67
C PRO A 16 10.31 -9.04 -8.59
N PHE A 17 9.47 -8.70 -9.57
CA PHE A 17 8.11 -9.21 -9.65
C PHE A 17 8.07 -10.72 -9.89
N ARG A 18 8.99 -11.26 -10.69
CA ARG A 18 9.07 -12.72 -10.94
C ARG A 18 9.53 -13.46 -9.68
N ALA A 19 10.50 -12.90 -8.96
CA ALA A 19 10.97 -13.47 -7.70
C ALA A 19 9.85 -13.48 -6.65
N PHE A 20 9.12 -12.36 -6.51
CA PHE A 20 7.97 -12.27 -5.62
C PHE A 20 6.85 -13.25 -6.03
N ALA A 21 6.48 -13.28 -7.31
CA ALA A 21 5.47 -14.20 -7.83
C ALA A 21 5.84 -15.66 -7.61
N HIS A 22 7.13 -16.00 -7.70
CA HIS A 22 7.62 -17.34 -7.38
C HIS A 22 7.40 -17.69 -5.90
N LEU A 23 7.78 -16.81 -4.97
CA LEU A 23 7.57 -17.01 -3.52
C LEU A 23 6.07 -17.10 -3.16
N ALA A 24 5.23 -16.26 -3.76
CA ALA A 24 3.79 -16.31 -3.59
C ALA A 24 3.20 -17.64 -4.12
N ARG A 25 3.66 -18.09 -5.29
CA ARG A 25 3.24 -19.37 -5.88
C ARG A 25 3.63 -20.56 -5.01
N LEU A 26 4.82 -20.54 -4.40
CA LEU A 26 5.25 -21.61 -3.51
C LEU A 26 4.31 -21.75 -2.30
N TRP A 27 3.88 -20.63 -1.69
CA TRP A 27 2.90 -20.66 -0.61
C TRP A 27 1.54 -21.19 -1.06
N LEU A 28 1.05 -20.77 -2.24
CA LEU A 28 -0.20 -21.27 -2.83
C LEU A 28 -0.17 -22.77 -3.19
N CYS A 29 1.02 -23.35 -3.32
CA CYS A 29 1.26 -24.75 -3.66
C CYS A 29 1.73 -25.61 -2.47
N ALA A 30 2.02 -25.00 -1.32
CA ALA A 30 2.54 -25.64 -0.11
C ALA A 30 1.53 -26.67 0.48
N PRO A 31 1.97 -27.66 1.28
CA PRO A 31 1.17 -28.84 1.69
C PRO A 31 -0.19 -28.53 2.36
N ASP A 32 -0.36 -27.34 2.94
CA ASP A 32 -1.60 -26.88 3.58
C ASP A 32 -2.64 -26.33 2.56
N ARG A 33 -2.79 -27.05 1.43
CA ARG A 33 -3.32 -26.58 0.14
C ARG A 33 -4.78 -26.12 0.14
N GLY A 34 -5.63 -26.78 0.93
CA GLY A 34 -7.08 -26.58 0.89
C GLY A 34 -7.50 -25.26 1.54
N ASN A 35 -6.89 -24.93 2.68
CA ASN A 35 -7.32 -23.80 3.50
C ASN A 35 -6.86 -22.46 2.92
N ALA A 36 -5.65 -22.36 2.37
CA ALA A 36 -5.12 -21.08 1.89
C ALA A 36 -5.88 -20.53 0.67
N ARG A 37 -6.13 -21.37 -0.34
CA ARG A 37 -6.85 -20.96 -1.56
C ARG A 37 -8.30 -20.62 -1.27
N LEU A 38 -8.95 -21.39 -0.39
CA LEU A 38 -10.31 -21.13 0.04
C LEU A 38 -10.41 -19.78 0.77
N LEU A 39 -9.50 -19.49 1.70
CA LEU A 39 -9.46 -18.20 2.39
C LEU A 39 -9.30 -17.03 1.42
N ILE A 40 -8.41 -17.15 0.42
CA ILE A 40 -8.23 -16.12 -0.61
C ILE A 40 -9.50 -15.98 -1.45
N ALA A 41 -10.10 -17.09 -1.89
CA ALA A 41 -11.34 -17.04 -2.67
C ALA A 41 -12.48 -16.36 -1.89
N ILE A 42 -12.65 -16.68 -0.60
CA ILE A 42 -13.63 -16.03 0.26
C ILE A 42 -13.29 -14.54 0.42
N LEU A 43 -12.02 -14.18 0.61
CA LEU A 43 -11.61 -12.78 0.71
C LEU A 43 -11.92 -11.98 -0.57
N LEU A 44 -11.67 -12.55 -1.75
CA LEU A 44 -11.99 -11.92 -3.04
C LEU A 44 -13.51 -11.80 -3.23
N LEU A 45 -14.27 -12.84 -2.84
CA LEU A 45 -15.73 -12.80 -2.84
C LEU A 45 -16.27 -11.68 -1.94
N LEU A 46 -15.82 -11.60 -0.69
CA LEU A 46 -16.20 -10.53 0.24
C LEU A 46 -15.83 -9.15 -0.29
N THR A 47 -14.69 -9.03 -0.99
CA THR A 47 -14.30 -7.78 -1.66
C THR A 47 -15.32 -7.40 -2.74
N GLY A 48 -15.76 -8.35 -3.55
CA GLY A 48 -16.82 -8.13 -4.53
C GLY A 48 -18.16 -7.77 -3.90
N VAL A 49 -18.56 -8.45 -2.82
CA VAL A 49 -19.78 -8.12 -2.05
C VAL A 49 -19.69 -6.70 -1.49
N GLN A 50 -18.54 -6.30 -0.94
CA GLN A 50 -18.34 -4.95 -0.41
C GLN A 50 -18.49 -3.88 -1.48
N VAL A 51 -18.03 -4.13 -2.70
CA VAL A 51 -18.26 -3.24 -3.86
C VAL A 51 -19.74 -3.24 -4.24
N GLY A 52 -20.41 -4.39 -4.25
CA GLY A 52 -21.86 -4.47 -4.47
C GLY A 52 -22.67 -3.66 -3.47
N VAL A 53 -22.30 -3.68 -2.19
CA VAL A 53 -22.92 -2.87 -1.14
C VAL A 53 -22.68 -1.37 -1.37
N GLN A 54 -21.48 -0.97 -1.80
CA GLN A 54 -21.19 0.42 -2.17
C GLN A 54 -22.05 0.89 -3.36
N ILE A 55 -22.23 0.05 -4.39
CA ILE A 55 -23.15 0.32 -5.50
C ILE A 55 -24.59 0.45 -4.97
N GLY A 56 -24.99 -0.45 -4.07
CA GLY A 56 -26.27 -0.41 -3.39
C GLY A 56 -26.52 0.92 -2.67
N PHE A 57 -25.53 1.45 -1.94
CA PHE A 57 -25.62 2.77 -1.31
C PHE A 57 -25.79 3.91 -2.31
N ASN A 58 -25.11 3.85 -3.46
CA ASN A 58 -25.25 4.87 -4.51
C ASN A 58 -26.68 4.88 -5.09
N ILE A 59 -27.22 3.70 -5.42
CA ILE A 59 -28.58 3.56 -5.96
C ILE A 59 -29.61 3.98 -4.90
N TRP A 60 -29.44 3.49 -3.67
CA TRP A 60 -30.27 3.87 -2.53
C TRP A 60 -30.30 5.39 -2.34
N SER A 61 -29.15 6.06 -2.42
CA SER A 61 -29.07 7.51 -2.26
C SER A 61 -29.92 8.24 -3.30
N ARG A 62 -29.83 7.84 -4.58
CA ARG A 62 -30.65 8.39 -5.66
C ARG A 62 -32.14 8.18 -5.37
N ASP A 63 -32.54 6.95 -5.05
CA ASP A 63 -33.95 6.60 -4.88
C ASP A 63 -34.55 7.26 -3.62
N PHE A 64 -33.75 7.42 -2.57
CA PHE A 64 -34.14 8.14 -1.34
C PHE A 64 -34.42 9.62 -1.61
N PHE A 65 -33.55 10.30 -2.36
CA PHE A 65 -33.79 11.71 -2.72
C PHE A 65 -34.98 11.88 -3.67
N ASN A 66 -35.16 10.96 -4.62
CA ASN A 66 -36.34 10.95 -5.50
C ASN A 66 -37.65 10.77 -4.70
N ALA A 67 -37.65 9.92 -3.66
CA ALA A 67 -38.81 9.74 -2.79
C ALA A 67 -39.14 11.02 -2.01
N LEU A 68 -38.11 11.74 -1.55
CA LEU A 68 -38.27 13.00 -0.84
C LEU A 68 -38.82 14.10 -1.75
N GLU A 69 -38.33 14.18 -2.99
CA GLU A 69 -38.81 15.11 -4.01
C GLU A 69 -40.29 14.86 -4.35
N ASN A 70 -40.66 13.59 -4.58
CA ASN A 70 -42.02 13.19 -4.91
C ASN A 70 -42.97 13.11 -3.70
N ARG A 71 -42.48 13.38 -2.48
CA ARG A 71 -43.22 13.28 -1.22
C ARG A 71 -43.86 11.90 -0.99
N ASP A 72 -43.21 10.83 -1.46
CA ASP A 72 -43.67 9.46 -1.28
C ASP A 72 -43.23 8.94 0.10
N SER A 73 -44.19 8.88 1.03
CA SER A 73 -43.95 8.43 2.40
C SER A 73 -43.64 6.94 2.53
N LEU A 74 -44.17 6.10 1.63
CA LEU A 74 -43.92 4.65 1.65
C LEU A 74 -42.52 4.34 1.13
N ALA A 75 -42.13 4.95 0.01
CA ALA A 75 -40.78 4.81 -0.54
C ALA A 75 -39.72 5.35 0.42
N PHE A 76 -40.01 6.45 1.13
CA PHE A 76 -39.12 7.00 2.15
C PHE A 76 -38.88 6.04 3.32
N GLN A 77 -39.95 5.45 3.88
CA GLN A 77 -39.82 4.48 4.98
C GLN A 77 -39.09 3.20 4.54
N ALA A 78 -39.41 2.69 3.35
CA ALA A 78 -38.71 1.55 2.76
C ALA A 78 -37.20 1.87 2.55
N GLY A 79 -36.90 3.10 2.12
CA GLY A 79 -35.54 3.62 2.00
C GLY A 79 -34.77 3.56 3.32
N ILE A 80 -35.39 3.96 4.44
CA ILE A 80 -34.74 3.88 5.76
C ILE A 80 -34.41 2.42 6.13
N MET A 81 -35.34 1.49 5.91
CA MET A 81 -35.10 0.06 6.20
C MET A 81 -34.00 -0.53 5.31
N LEU A 82 -34.00 -0.19 4.02
CA LEU A 82 -32.96 -0.62 3.08
C LEU A 82 -31.58 -0.08 3.48
N PHE A 83 -31.51 1.19 3.92
CA PHE A 83 -30.27 1.78 4.43
C PHE A 83 -29.71 0.99 5.60
N LEU A 84 -30.54 0.66 6.60
CA LEU A 84 -30.13 -0.13 7.74
C LEU A 84 -29.63 -1.52 7.32
N GLY A 85 -30.32 -2.17 6.39
CA GLY A 85 -29.89 -3.46 5.83
C GLY A 85 -28.53 -3.38 5.13
N LEU A 86 -28.32 -2.35 4.30
CA LEU A 86 -27.04 -2.10 3.63
C LEU A 86 -25.92 -1.78 4.63
N ALA A 87 -26.21 -0.98 5.66
CA ALA A 87 -25.25 -0.64 6.71
C ALA A 87 -24.80 -1.86 7.51
N VAL A 88 -25.75 -2.68 7.99
CA VAL A 88 -25.43 -3.93 8.72
C VAL A 88 -24.64 -4.89 7.84
N THR A 89 -25.02 -5.04 6.57
CA THR A 89 -24.29 -5.88 5.61
C THR A 89 -22.87 -5.36 5.39
N SER A 90 -22.71 -4.06 5.16
CA SER A 90 -21.39 -3.41 4.98
C SER A 90 -20.49 -3.63 6.19
N MET A 91 -20.99 -3.40 7.41
CA MET A 91 -20.23 -3.60 8.63
C MET A 91 -19.83 -5.07 8.81
N THR A 92 -20.77 -6.00 8.58
CA THR A 92 -20.50 -7.44 8.69
C THR A 92 -19.44 -7.88 7.70
N VAL A 93 -19.54 -7.46 6.44
CA VAL A 93 -18.58 -7.78 5.39
C VAL A 93 -17.22 -7.16 5.72
N ALA A 94 -17.16 -5.90 6.17
CA ALA A 94 -15.92 -5.21 6.52
C ALA A 94 -15.17 -5.91 7.67
N VAL A 95 -15.88 -6.31 8.74
CA VAL A 95 -15.28 -7.02 9.88
C VAL A 95 -14.74 -8.39 9.44
N ASN A 96 -15.51 -9.14 8.67
CA ASN A 96 -15.07 -10.45 8.14
C ASN A 96 -13.87 -10.28 7.19
N GLN A 97 -13.88 -9.26 6.34
CA GLN A 97 -12.78 -8.97 5.42
C GLN A 97 -11.50 -8.62 6.18
N LEU A 98 -11.59 -7.80 7.23
CA LEU A 98 -10.45 -7.47 8.11
C LEU A 98 -9.88 -8.72 8.77
N TYR A 99 -10.73 -9.55 9.37
CA TYR A 99 -10.32 -10.79 10.01
C TYR A 99 -9.64 -11.76 9.01
N LEU A 100 -10.23 -11.96 7.82
CA LEU A 100 -9.65 -12.82 6.79
C LEU A 100 -8.31 -12.30 6.28
N LYS A 101 -8.18 -10.99 6.07
CA LYS A 101 -6.90 -10.37 5.66
C LYS A 101 -5.81 -10.67 6.68
N GLN A 102 -6.06 -10.39 7.96
CA GLN A 102 -5.10 -10.64 9.04
C GLN A 102 -4.74 -12.13 9.14
N LEU A 103 -5.72 -13.03 9.02
CA LEU A 103 -5.50 -14.47 9.06
C LEU A 103 -4.61 -14.94 7.89
N ILE A 104 -4.87 -14.46 6.67
CA ILE A 104 -4.06 -14.78 5.49
C ILE A 104 -2.64 -14.23 5.64
N GLN A 105 -2.50 -12.97 6.05
CA GLN A 105 -1.20 -12.33 6.27
C GLN A 105 -0.38 -13.11 7.30
N LEU A 106 -0.97 -13.49 8.44
CA LEU A 106 -0.29 -14.25 9.49
C LEU A 106 0.12 -15.66 9.01
N ARG A 107 -0.78 -16.38 8.34
CA ARG A 107 -0.50 -17.74 7.83
C ARG A 107 0.58 -17.72 6.74
N TRP A 108 0.53 -16.75 5.85
CA TRP A 108 1.51 -16.59 4.78
C TRP A 108 2.87 -16.19 5.35
N ARG A 109 2.91 -15.16 6.20
CA ARG A 109 4.13 -14.76 6.93
C ARG A 109 4.74 -15.94 7.67
N GLY A 110 3.94 -16.66 8.47
CA GLY A 110 4.43 -17.81 9.25
C GLY A 110 5.02 -18.91 8.38
N TRP A 111 4.42 -19.20 7.21
CA TRP A 111 4.99 -20.15 6.26
C TRP A 111 6.27 -19.65 5.61
N LEU A 112 6.29 -18.39 5.13
CA LEU A 112 7.42 -17.82 4.42
C LEU A 112 8.64 -17.65 5.34
N THR A 113 8.43 -17.23 6.59
CA THR A 113 9.48 -17.18 7.61
C THR A 113 10.09 -18.57 7.85
N ARG A 114 9.27 -19.62 8.04
CA ARG A 114 9.79 -20.99 8.22
C ARG A 114 10.57 -21.48 7.00
N TYR A 115 10.05 -21.22 5.80
CA TYR A 115 10.73 -21.58 4.54
C TYR A 115 12.09 -20.89 4.40
N LEU A 116 12.17 -19.59 4.70
CA LEU A 116 13.41 -18.83 4.60
C LEU A 116 14.42 -19.23 5.67
N VAL A 117 13.97 -19.45 6.91
CA VAL A 117 14.85 -19.93 8.01
C VAL A 117 15.42 -21.30 7.68
N ASP A 118 14.59 -22.25 7.22
CA ASP A 118 15.06 -23.58 6.80
C ASP A 118 16.08 -23.46 5.67
N SER A 119 15.78 -22.67 4.63
CA SER A 119 16.69 -22.46 3.50
C SER A 119 18.01 -21.77 3.89
N TRP A 120 17.96 -20.86 4.87
CA TRP A 120 19.14 -20.13 5.36
C TRP A 120 20.03 -21.01 6.23
N MET A 121 19.44 -21.86 7.08
CA MET A 121 20.15 -22.75 7.99
C MET A 121 20.59 -24.09 7.37
N ARG A 122 20.12 -24.40 6.16
CA ARG A 122 20.40 -25.67 5.48
C ARG A 122 21.88 -25.85 5.18
N ASP A 123 22.43 -26.99 5.58
CA ASP A 123 23.82 -27.41 5.31
C ASP A 123 24.88 -26.38 5.74
N GLY A 124 24.59 -25.59 6.79
CA GLY A 124 25.50 -24.55 7.28
C GLY A 124 25.64 -23.34 6.34
N ARG A 125 24.67 -23.12 5.43
CA ARG A 125 24.69 -22.01 4.47
C ARG A 125 24.88 -20.64 5.10
N GLN A 126 24.36 -20.41 6.30
CA GLN A 126 24.56 -19.15 7.00
C GLN A 126 26.04 -18.77 7.08
N TYR A 127 26.90 -19.74 7.40
CA TYR A 127 28.34 -19.54 7.50
C TYR A 127 29.01 -19.46 6.12
N GLN A 128 28.58 -20.32 5.19
CA GLN A 128 29.14 -20.35 3.83
C GLN A 128 28.90 -19.05 3.06
N LEU A 129 27.73 -18.43 3.24
CA LEU A 129 27.36 -17.17 2.60
C LEU A 129 28.18 -16.00 3.15
N GLU A 130 28.37 -15.93 4.47
CA GLU A 130 29.26 -14.93 5.10
C GLU A 130 30.71 -15.10 4.61
N LEU A 131 31.21 -16.34 4.56
CA LEU A 131 32.57 -16.63 4.12
C LEU A 131 32.81 -16.34 2.63
N ALA A 132 31.79 -16.54 1.79
CA ALA A 132 31.85 -16.27 0.35
C ALA A 132 31.74 -14.78 0.00
N GLY A 133 31.52 -13.89 0.98
CA GLY A 133 31.23 -12.47 0.72
C GLY A 133 29.93 -12.25 -0.07
N GLN A 134 29.07 -13.27 -0.11
CA GLN A 134 27.75 -13.26 -0.77
C GLN A 134 26.59 -13.28 0.24
N GLY A 135 26.90 -13.09 1.52
CA GLY A 135 25.90 -12.95 2.57
C GLY A 135 25.01 -11.75 2.29
N ALA A 136 23.70 -11.93 2.34
CA ALA A 136 22.76 -10.81 2.24
C ALA A 136 22.97 -9.89 3.45
N ASP A 137 23.01 -8.57 3.23
CA ASP A 137 23.04 -7.58 4.32
C ASP A 137 21.82 -7.79 5.25
N ASN A 138 22.09 -7.93 6.55
CA ASN A 138 21.11 -8.10 7.63
C ASN A 138 20.03 -9.18 7.34
N PRO A 139 20.41 -10.46 7.24
CA PRO A 139 19.47 -11.53 6.90
C PRO A 139 18.38 -11.71 7.97
N ASP A 140 18.69 -11.40 9.22
CA ASP A 140 17.78 -11.33 10.36
C ASP A 140 16.67 -10.29 10.16
N GLN A 141 17.04 -9.06 9.76
CA GLN A 141 16.09 -7.98 9.47
C GLN A 141 15.21 -8.35 8.28
N ARG A 142 15.79 -8.90 7.21
CA ARG A 142 15.04 -9.35 6.03
C ARG A 142 14.00 -10.42 6.36
N ILE A 143 14.37 -11.43 7.16
CA ILE A 143 13.46 -12.52 7.54
C ILE A 143 12.38 -12.04 8.52
N ALA A 144 12.71 -11.16 9.45
CA ALA A 144 11.78 -10.71 10.49
C ALA A 144 10.82 -9.61 10.02
N GLU A 145 11.34 -8.59 9.33
CA GLU A 145 10.63 -7.37 8.99
C GLU A 145 10.16 -7.36 7.53
N ASP A 146 11.06 -7.61 6.57
CA ASP A 146 10.70 -7.51 5.15
C ASP A 146 9.66 -8.57 4.76
N VAL A 147 9.73 -9.78 5.33
CA VAL A 147 8.71 -10.83 5.14
C VAL A 147 7.33 -10.36 5.62
N ARG A 148 7.27 -9.66 6.76
CA ARG A 148 6.02 -9.10 7.28
C ARG A 148 5.47 -8.06 6.30
N VAL A 149 6.28 -7.06 5.98
CA VAL A 149 5.89 -5.96 5.10
C VAL A 149 5.47 -6.47 3.72
N ALA A 150 6.23 -7.41 3.13
CA ALA A 150 5.94 -7.95 1.81
C ALA A 150 4.62 -8.72 1.77
N THR A 151 4.31 -9.51 2.81
CA THR A 151 3.05 -10.28 2.86
C THR A 151 1.84 -9.38 3.16
N GLU A 152 1.99 -8.39 4.04
CA GLU A 152 0.94 -7.41 4.35
C GLU A 152 0.57 -6.58 3.12
N LEU A 153 1.57 -5.92 2.51
CA LEU A 153 1.38 -5.08 1.33
C LEU A 153 0.82 -5.87 0.14
N ALA A 154 1.21 -7.14 -0.04
CA ALA A 154 0.70 -7.93 -1.14
C ALA A 154 -0.80 -8.22 -1.03
N VAL A 155 -1.28 -8.59 0.17
CA VAL A 155 -2.71 -8.85 0.41
C VAL A 155 -3.52 -7.57 0.27
N GLU A 156 -3.01 -6.46 0.80
CA GLU A 156 -3.65 -5.13 0.66
C GLU A 156 -3.71 -4.69 -0.80
N PHE A 157 -2.60 -4.84 -1.53
CA PHE A 157 -2.52 -4.47 -2.94
C PHE A 157 -3.52 -5.25 -3.79
N VAL A 158 -3.60 -6.59 -3.64
CA VAL A 158 -4.53 -7.41 -4.43
C VAL A 158 -5.98 -7.05 -4.12
N THR A 159 -6.34 -6.89 -2.85
CA THR A 159 -7.72 -6.54 -2.46
C THR A 159 -8.09 -5.11 -2.86
N GLY A 160 -7.15 -4.17 -2.72
CA GLY A 160 -7.33 -2.77 -3.16
C GLY A 160 -7.46 -2.66 -4.68
N LEU A 161 -6.60 -3.36 -5.43
CA LEU A 161 -6.65 -3.39 -6.89
C LEU A 161 -7.96 -3.98 -7.40
N LEU A 162 -8.40 -5.11 -6.85
CA LEU A 162 -9.69 -5.71 -7.22
C LEU A 162 -10.84 -4.75 -6.94
N SER A 163 -10.87 -4.16 -5.73
CA SER A 163 -11.90 -3.19 -5.35
C SER A 163 -11.92 -2.00 -6.32
N ALA A 164 -10.76 -1.42 -6.63
CA ALA A 164 -10.64 -0.30 -7.54
C ALA A 164 -11.13 -0.63 -8.96
N LEU A 165 -10.77 -1.81 -9.49
CA LEU A 165 -11.22 -2.27 -10.80
C LEU A 165 -12.74 -2.50 -10.86
N LEU A 166 -13.29 -3.18 -9.84
CA LEU A 166 -14.73 -3.42 -9.77
C LEU A 166 -15.52 -2.12 -9.62
N MET A 167 -15.03 -1.20 -8.78
CA MET A 167 -15.62 0.14 -8.63
C MET A 167 -15.55 0.91 -9.95
N LEU A 168 -14.40 0.91 -10.65
CA LEU A 168 -14.27 1.58 -11.95
C LEU A 168 -15.29 1.04 -12.96
N ILE A 169 -15.39 -0.28 -13.10
CA ILE A 169 -16.35 -0.92 -14.02
C ILE A 169 -17.78 -0.55 -13.64
N ALA A 170 -18.11 -0.62 -12.35
CA ALA A 170 -19.44 -0.29 -11.86
C ALA A 170 -19.81 1.18 -12.10
N PHE A 171 -18.91 2.11 -11.79
CA PHE A 171 -19.15 3.55 -11.98
C PHE A 171 -19.22 3.93 -13.46
N ILE A 172 -18.41 3.32 -14.33
CA ILE A 172 -18.56 3.48 -15.78
C ILE A 172 -19.96 3.03 -16.21
N GLY A 173 -20.43 1.88 -15.73
CA GLY A 173 -21.78 1.39 -16.01
C GLY A 173 -22.87 2.34 -15.52
N ILE A 174 -22.81 2.77 -14.25
CA ILE A 174 -23.77 3.72 -13.65
C ILE A 174 -23.81 5.02 -14.46
N LEU A 175 -22.65 5.63 -14.71
CA LEU A 175 -22.55 6.86 -15.50
C LEU A 175 -23.08 6.66 -16.91
N TRP A 176 -22.83 5.52 -17.55
CA TRP A 176 -23.37 5.24 -18.88
C TRP A 176 -24.90 5.17 -18.88
N THR A 177 -25.50 4.57 -17.85
CA THR A 177 -26.96 4.47 -17.74
C THR A 177 -27.65 5.77 -17.35
N LEU A 178 -27.00 6.64 -16.55
CA LEU A 178 -27.55 7.93 -16.16
C LEU A 178 -27.21 9.07 -17.13
N SER A 179 -26.13 8.94 -17.91
CA SER A 179 -25.71 9.97 -18.86
C SER A 179 -26.66 9.98 -20.05
N GLY A 180 -27.60 10.92 -20.05
CA GLY A 180 -28.30 11.29 -21.28
C GLY A 180 -27.33 11.74 -22.38
N PRO A 181 -27.73 11.66 -23.66
CA PRO A 181 -26.91 12.14 -24.77
C PRO A 181 -26.72 13.66 -24.69
N LEU A 182 -25.46 14.11 -24.61
CA LEU A 182 -25.17 15.54 -24.71
C LEU A 182 -25.15 15.93 -26.19
N HIS A 183 -26.07 16.81 -26.57
CA HIS A 183 -26.13 17.37 -27.90
C HIS A 183 -25.21 18.59 -27.91
N LEU A 184 -24.02 18.46 -28.47
CA LEU A 184 -23.10 19.59 -28.65
C LEU A 184 -23.27 20.13 -30.06
N ALA A 185 -23.82 21.33 -30.18
CA ALA A 185 -23.82 22.09 -31.42
C ALA A 185 -22.43 22.70 -31.66
N LEU A 186 -21.48 21.88 -32.11
CA LEU A 186 -20.15 22.34 -32.50
C LEU A 186 -20.15 22.64 -34.00
N MET A 187 -19.86 23.88 -34.40
CA MET A 187 -19.74 24.28 -35.82
C MET A 187 -20.99 23.97 -36.68
N GLY A 188 -22.20 24.08 -36.11
CA GLY A 188 -23.46 23.89 -36.84
C GLY A 188 -23.81 22.44 -37.20
N ARG A 189 -23.08 21.45 -36.66
CA ARG A 189 -23.48 20.04 -36.70
C ARG A 189 -23.76 19.56 -35.28
N GLU A 190 -24.90 18.92 -35.08
CA GLU A 190 -25.21 18.24 -33.82
C GLU A 190 -24.31 17.01 -33.72
N VAL A 191 -23.31 17.08 -32.85
CA VAL A 191 -22.49 15.93 -32.50
C VAL A 191 -23.03 15.38 -31.20
N GLU A 192 -23.70 14.24 -31.28
CA GLU A 192 -24.12 13.47 -30.11
C GLU A 192 -22.91 12.71 -29.57
N ILE A 193 -22.52 12.99 -28.33
CA ILE A 193 -21.52 12.20 -27.62
C ILE A 193 -22.27 11.29 -26.63
N PRO A 194 -22.48 10.01 -26.95
CA PRO A 194 -23.05 9.07 -25.99
C PRO A 194 -22.10 8.90 -24.80
N GLY A 195 -22.66 8.90 -23.58
CA GLY A 195 -21.88 8.72 -22.36
C GLY A 195 -20.88 9.85 -22.07
N TYR A 196 -21.21 11.10 -22.41
CA TYR A 196 -20.29 12.25 -22.24
C TYR A 196 -19.72 12.38 -20.82
N MET A 197 -20.49 12.02 -19.79
CA MET A 197 -20.04 12.08 -18.39
C MET A 197 -18.85 11.16 -18.12
N VAL A 198 -18.75 10.01 -18.80
CA VAL A 198 -17.62 9.09 -18.66
C VAL A 198 -16.35 9.73 -19.21
N TRP A 199 -16.43 10.33 -20.39
CA TRP A 199 -15.30 11.01 -21.02
C TRP A 199 -14.85 12.23 -20.22
N ALA A 200 -15.80 13.03 -19.70
CA ALA A 200 -15.51 14.16 -18.83
C ALA A 200 -14.82 13.71 -17.53
N ALA A 201 -15.31 12.64 -16.89
CA ALA A 201 -14.71 12.08 -15.69
C ALA A 201 -13.29 11.55 -15.93
N LEU A 202 -13.05 10.86 -17.07
CA LEU A 202 -11.71 10.38 -17.45
C LEU A 202 -10.73 11.54 -17.68
N LEU A 203 -11.16 12.58 -18.39
CA LEU A 203 -10.35 13.77 -18.62
C LEU A 203 -10.00 14.47 -17.31
N TYR A 204 -11.00 14.67 -16.44
CA TYR A 204 -10.81 15.26 -15.12
C TYR A 204 -9.84 14.43 -14.28
N ALA A 205 -10.00 13.11 -14.25
CA ALA A 205 -9.10 12.21 -13.52
C ALA A 205 -7.66 12.24 -14.07
N LEU A 206 -7.48 12.35 -15.39
CA LEU A 206 -6.16 12.44 -16.02
C LEU A 206 -5.45 13.75 -15.68
N ILE A 207 -6.16 14.88 -15.74
CA ILE A 207 -5.64 16.19 -15.36
C ILE A 207 -5.29 16.20 -13.87
N GLY A 208 -6.22 15.75 -13.02
CA GLY A 208 -6.01 15.67 -11.57
C GLY A 208 -4.81 14.80 -11.21
N SER A 209 -4.73 13.58 -11.76
CA SER A 209 -3.62 12.66 -11.53
C SER A 209 -2.28 13.22 -12.00
N SER A 210 -2.26 13.89 -13.16
CA SER A 210 -1.05 14.54 -13.68
C SER A 210 -0.58 15.67 -12.78
N LEU A 211 -1.51 16.51 -12.31
CA LEU A 211 -1.21 17.61 -11.39
C LEU A 211 -0.69 17.08 -10.04
N THR A 212 -1.35 16.07 -9.47
CA THR A 212 -0.90 15.41 -8.24
C THR A 212 0.49 14.81 -8.41
N TRP A 213 0.78 14.17 -9.54
CA TRP A 213 2.12 13.63 -9.81
C TRP A 213 3.18 14.73 -9.93
N MET A 214 2.87 15.84 -10.62
CA MET A 214 3.79 16.97 -10.75
C MET A 214 4.13 17.60 -9.39
N VAL A 215 3.12 17.81 -8.54
CA VAL A 215 3.30 18.38 -7.19
C VAL A 215 3.97 17.38 -6.22
N GLY A 216 3.65 16.09 -6.35
CA GLY A 216 4.15 15.03 -5.47
C GLY A 216 5.58 14.58 -5.77
N ARG A 217 6.04 14.64 -7.02
CA ARG A 217 7.38 14.21 -7.41
C ARG A 217 8.53 14.89 -6.61
N PRO A 218 8.56 16.21 -6.39
CA PRO A 218 9.62 16.85 -5.61
C PRO A 218 9.57 16.49 -4.12
N MET A 219 8.38 16.21 -3.56
CA MET A 219 8.19 15.82 -2.16
C MET A 219 8.97 14.55 -1.82
N VAL A 220 9.09 13.60 -2.76
CA VAL A 220 9.89 12.38 -2.55
C VAL A 220 11.35 12.71 -2.27
N THR A 221 11.96 13.57 -3.10
CA THR A 221 13.36 13.96 -2.92
C THR A 221 13.58 14.76 -1.63
N LEU A 222 12.64 15.64 -1.27
CA LEU A 222 12.69 16.38 0.01
C LEU A 222 12.59 15.42 1.21
N ASN A 223 11.69 14.44 1.15
CA ASN A 223 11.50 13.48 2.24
C ASN A 223 12.73 12.57 2.43
N VAL A 224 13.36 12.16 1.32
CA VAL A 224 14.64 11.42 1.36
C VAL A 224 15.73 12.28 2.01
N LYS A 225 15.92 13.54 1.56
CA LYS A 225 16.91 14.44 2.14
C LYS A 225 16.69 14.65 3.65
N ARG A 226 15.44 14.86 4.06
CA ARG A 226 15.06 15.02 5.47
C ARG A 226 15.37 13.77 6.28
N THR A 227 14.98 12.60 5.80
CA THR A 227 15.18 11.33 6.50
C THR A 227 16.68 11.01 6.62
N SER A 228 17.46 11.26 5.57
CA SER A 228 18.92 11.11 5.61
C SER A 228 19.56 12.07 6.62
N ALA A 229 19.18 13.35 6.62
CA ALA A 229 19.69 14.31 7.60
C ALA A 229 19.32 13.91 9.05
N GLU A 230 18.11 13.40 9.27
CA GLU A 230 17.65 12.97 10.59
C GLU A 230 18.36 11.69 11.05
N ALA A 231 18.66 10.77 10.12
CA ALA A 231 19.48 9.59 10.39
C ALA A 231 20.92 9.98 10.77
N ASP A 232 21.54 10.91 10.04
CA ASP A 232 22.88 11.43 10.35
C ASP A 232 22.93 12.07 11.75
N PHE A 233 21.91 12.85 12.11
CA PHE A 233 21.80 13.45 13.44
C PHE A 233 21.68 12.39 14.55
N ARG A 234 20.79 11.39 14.38
CA ARG A 234 20.64 10.28 15.33
C ARG A 234 21.92 9.46 15.48
N PHE A 235 22.60 9.17 14.37
CA PHE A 235 23.89 8.49 14.39
C PHE A 235 24.94 9.30 15.13
N GLY A 236 25.00 10.62 14.90
CA GLY A 236 25.87 11.54 15.61
C GLY A 236 25.67 11.50 17.13
N LEU A 237 24.41 11.46 17.59
CA LEU A 237 24.07 11.35 19.01
C LEU A 237 24.52 10.00 19.61
N THR A 238 24.30 8.89 18.91
CA THR A 238 24.75 7.57 19.36
C THR A 238 26.28 7.53 19.47
N ARG A 239 26.99 8.04 18.46
CA ARG A 239 28.45 8.11 18.46
C ARG A 239 28.99 8.96 19.61
N ALA A 240 28.36 10.10 19.90
CA ALA A 240 28.75 10.97 21.00
C ALA A 240 28.56 10.29 22.37
N ARG A 241 27.49 9.49 22.51
CA ARG A 241 27.28 8.66 23.70
C ARG A 241 28.35 7.57 23.85
N GLU A 242 28.70 6.87 22.77
CA GLU A 242 29.72 5.81 22.77
C GLU A 242 31.13 6.35 23.02
N SER A 243 31.43 7.58 22.56
CA SER A 243 32.74 8.23 22.69
C SER A 243 32.86 9.13 23.93
N GLY A 244 31.88 9.08 24.84
CA GLY A 244 31.75 10.03 25.95
C GLY A 244 32.92 10.06 26.93
N GLU A 245 33.58 8.92 27.17
CA GLU A 245 34.78 8.88 28.03
C GLU A 245 35.97 9.60 27.37
N GLY A 246 36.16 9.40 26.07
CA GLY A 246 37.22 10.05 25.30
C GLY A 246 36.99 11.55 25.18
N SER A 247 35.74 11.99 24.94
CA SER A 247 35.41 13.41 24.85
C SER A 247 35.52 14.13 26.20
N ALA A 248 35.12 13.50 27.30
CA ALA A 248 35.29 14.03 28.65
C ALA A 248 36.77 14.14 29.06
N PHE A 249 37.61 13.16 28.68
CA PHE A 249 39.03 13.16 29.00
C PHE A 249 39.80 14.30 28.31
N ILE A 250 39.46 14.62 27.07
CA ILE A 250 40.08 15.71 26.29
C ILE A 250 39.33 17.06 26.39
N ARG A 251 38.22 17.12 27.14
CA ARG A 251 37.31 18.29 27.21
C ARG A 251 36.82 18.76 25.83
N GLY A 252 36.48 17.80 24.98
CA GLY A 252 36.07 18.00 23.59
C GLY A 252 34.59 18.33 23.38
N GLU A 253 33.82 18.53 24.45
CA GLU A 253 32.35 18.60 24.40
C GLU A 253 31.85 19.79 23.57
N THR A 254 32.64 20.87 23.50
CA THR A 254 32.27 22.07 22.73
C THR A 254 32.27 21.79 21.23
N ASP A 255 33.21 20.99 20.73
CA ASP A 255 33.32 20.68 19.30
C ASP A 255 32.31 19.61 18.89
N GLU A 256 32.09 18.62 19.76
CA GLU A 256 31.05 17.60 19.59
C GLU A 256 29.64 18.22 19.56
N ARG A 257 29.38 19.21 20.45
CA ARG A 257 28.15 20.00 20.42
C ARG A 257 27.99 20.77 19.11
N ARG A 258 29.04 21.43 18.60
CA ARG A 258 28.97 22.13 17.30
C ARG A 258 28.64 21.18 16.16
N GLY A 259 29.26 20.00 16.13
CA GLY A 259 28.98 18.98 15.11
C GLY A 259 27.53 18.49 15.15
N LEU A 260 26.98 18.26 16.35
CA LEU A 260 25.58 17.87 16.53
C LEU A 260 24.60 18.99 16.14
N THR A 261 24.90 20.24 16.50
CA THR A 261 24.10 21.40 16.10
C THR A 261 24.10 21.57 14.58
N ALA A 262 25.25 21.47 13.92
CA ALA A 262 25.33 21.53 12.45
C ALA A 262 24.60 20.37 11.75
N ALA A 263 24.62 19.17 12.35
CA ALA A 263 23.81 18.05 11.86
C ALA A 263 22.30 18.33 11.99
N PHE A 264 21.86 18.94 13.10
CA PHE A 264 20.47 19.34 13.28
C PHE A 264 20.06 20.49 12.35
N GLU A 265 20.93 21.46 12.09
CA GLU A 265 20.68 22.54 11.13
C GLU A 265 20.41 22.01 9.71
N ARG A 266 21.09 20.91 9.31
CA ARG A 266 20.80 20.21 8.05
C ARG A 266 19.41 19.58 8.03
N VAL A 267 18.91 19.11 9.19
CA VAL A 267 17.52 18.65 9.33
C VAL A 267 16.56 19.82 9.19
N ALA A 268 16.81 20.93 9.90
CA ALA A 268 15.98 22.12 9.86
C ALA A 268 15.89 22.72 8.44
N GLY A 269 17.01 22.80 7.72
CA GLY A 269 17.06 23.30 6.34
C GLY A 269 16.53 22.34 5.28
N SER A 270 16.17 21.10 5.66
CA SER A 270 15.55 20.11 4.75
C SER A 270 14.01 20.21 4.70
N VAL A 271 13.42 21.02 5.58
CA VAL A 271 11.99 21.33 5.59
C VAL A 271 11.76 22.56 4.70
N PRO A 272 10.89 22.50 3.68
CA PRO A 272 10.55 23.65 2.83
C PRO A 272 9.79 24.74 3.57
#